data_AF-E6UFM5-F1
#
_entry.id   AF-E6UFM5-F1
#
_cell.length_a   1.000
_cell.length_b   1.000
_cell.length_c   1.000
_cell.angle_alpha   90.00
_cell.angle_beta   90.00
_cell.angle_gamma   90.00
#
_symmetry.space_group_name_H-M   'P 1'
#
loop_
_entity.id
_entity.type
_entity.pdbx_description
1 polymer ?
#
loop_
_entity_poly.entity_id
_entity_poly.type
_entity_poly.pdbx_seq_one_letter_code
_entity_poly.pdbx_strand_id
1 'polypeptide(L)'
;MKTNNVTGTMKKVISTLAATGCMFSMAAAIPANSTIGSAVLGNAVVADAAVISVNTVVDAKNGNADLVQGKFYKSPSQNYVLVFQNDGNLVIYHYNKTTDKAYSPIWSSQTENRGGTKCVLQGDGNFVIYRSDGKPIWNTQTNGKKGAYLTISDEGEIKITSRNYNYATTWSSKNNHGYSINQGPIITDPVDGQLSPHFHSREFACDCGNTHTIDQNLINKLEQLYTKLNCSKIIVNSGYRDPNCSVAVGGGYDDAHTRGLAADVVCYDKNGNVIPCLTVAWAAEQIGFTGIGLMYGGAIHLDVRTTSNYKNGHWFGDERKEYKNDYISTFKNYVPHKA
;
A
#
# COMPACT_ATOMS: atom_id res chain seq x y z
N MET A 1 40.39 34.22 -62.10
CA MET A 1 40.26 33.26 -63.23
C MET A 1 39.17 32.25 -62.91
N LYS A 2 38.42 31.78 -63.93
CA LYS A 2 37.60 30.53 -63.99
C LYS A 2 36.60 30.20 -62.85
N THR A 3 35.33 30.56 -63.08
CA THR A 3 34.13 29.68 -63.21
C THR A 3 33.99 28.31 -62.51
N ASN A 4 32.74 28.02 -62.10
CA ASN A 4 32.02 26.72 -61.88
C ASN A 4 32.14 26.06 -60.48
N ASN A 5 31.11 25.40 -59.90
CA ASN A 5 29.63 25.36 -60.11
C ASN A 5 28.96 24.69 -58.86
N VAL A 6 27.82 25.18 -58.30
CA VAL A 6 26.40 24.68 -58.43
C VAL A 6 26.15 23.28 -57.80
N THR A 7 25.09 22.95 -57.03
CA THR A 7 23.77 23.53 -56.60
C THR A 7 23.79 24.13 -55.16
N GLY A 8 22.72 24.51 -54.42
CA GLY A 8 21.23 24.58 -54.57
C GLY A 8 20.47 23.83 -53.43
N THR A 9 19.24 24.15 -52.98
CA THR A 9 18.26 25.20 -53.37
C THR A 9 17.30 25.60 -52.21
N MET A 10 17.04 26.92 -52.07
CA MET A 10 15.98 27.75 -51.41
C MET A 10 14.83 27.11 -50.54
N LYS A 11 14.29 27.68 -49.43
CA LYS A 11 13.69 29.04 -49.11
C LYS A 11 12.45 29.39 -49.99
N LYS A 12 11.36 30.09 -49.56
CA LYS A 12 11.10 31.04 -48.46
C LYS A 12 9.56 31.34 -48.26
N VAL A 13 9.13 31.66 -47.02
CA VAL A 13 8.26 32.81 -46.58
C VAL A 13 6.71 32.92 -46.76
N ILE A 14 5.99 32.84 -45.61
CA ILE A 14 5.05 33.80 -44.94
C ILE A 14 4.19 34.78 -45.79
N SER A 15 2.86 34.79 -45.58
CA SER A 15 2.10 35.94 -44.99
C SER A 15 0.57 35.71 -44.87
N THR A 16 -0.05 36.48 -43.97
CA THR A 16 -1.42 36.33 -43.42
C THR A 16 -2.41 37.30 -44.07
N LEU A 17 -3.71 36.97 -44.13
CA LEU A 17 -4.81 37.94 -43.92
C LEU A 17 -6.15 37.24 -43.55
N ALA A 18 -7.11 37.98 -43.01
CA ALA A 18 -8.41 37.50 -42.54
C ALA A 18 -9.56 38.38 -43.08
N ALA A 19 -10.78 37.84 -43.20
CA ALA A 19 -12.05 38.56 -42.92
C ALA A 19 -13.32 37.70 -43.13
N THR A 20 -14.25 37.91 -42.20
CA THR A 20 -15.64 37.47 -42.02
C THR A 20 -16.62 37.79 -43.17
N GLY A 21 -17.72 37.02 -43.35
CA GLY A 21 -18.92 37.56 -44.02
C GLY A 21 -20.03 36.62 -44.53
N CYS A 22 -21.15 36.55 -43.78
CA CYS A 22 -22.55 36.33 -44.23
C CYS A 22 -23.07 35.00 -44.83
N MET A 23 -24.36 34.77 -44.54
CA MET A 23 -25.16 33.53 -44.53
C MET A 23 -25.99 33.23 -45.80
N PHE A 24 -26.29 31.94 -46.02
CA PHE A 24 -27.48 31.32 -46.66
C PHE A 24 -27.85 31.72 -48.13
N SER A 25 -28.08 30.76 -49.03
CA SER A 25 -29.31 29.94 -49.01
C SER A 25 -29.36 28.82 -50.08
N MET A 26 -30.37 27.95 -49.94
CA MET A 26 -30.90 26.94 -50.89
C MET A 26 -30.10 25.64 -51.12
N ALA A 27 -30.87 24.53 -51.14
CA ALA A 27 -30.38 23.16 -51.24
C ALA A 27 -30.77 22.52 -52.58
N ALA A 28 -29.91 21.62 -53.07
CA ALA A 28 -30.20 20.68 -54.16
C ALA A 28 -29.59 19.30 -53.84
N ALA A 29 -30.16 18.24 -54.42
CA ALA A 29 -29.95 16.87 -53.95
C ALA A 29 -28.55 16.28 -54.28
N ILE A 30 -28.12 15.34 -53.42
CA ILE A 30 -26.87 14.59 -53.54
C ILE A 30 -27.12 13.23 -54.23
N PRO A 31 -26.37 12.88 -55.29
CA PRO A 31 -25.97 11.51 -55.59
C PRO A 31 -24.56 11.22 -55.05
N ALA A 32 -24.27 9.95 -54.78
CA ALA A 32 -23.26 9.55 -53.81
C ALA A 32 -21.78 9.60 -54.26
N ASN A 33 -20.91 9.40 -53.25
CA ASN A 33 -19.55 8.85 -53.32
C ASN A 33 -18.35 9.83 -53.37
N SER A 34 -17.93 10.33 -52.20
CA SER A 34 -16.51 10.38 -51.79
C SER A 34 -16.37 10.77 -50.31
N THR A 35 -15.43 10.14 -49.60
CA THR A 35 -15.12 10.44 -48.19
C THR A 35 -14.24 11.68 -48.07
N ILE A 36 -14.74 12.72 -47.40
CA ILE A 36 -13.93 13.76 -46.75
C ILE A 36 -14.42 13.91 -45.31
N GLY A 37 -13.49 14.06 -44.36
CA GLY A 37 -13.79 14.02 -42.94
C GLY A 37 -14.47 15.28 -42.38
N SER A 38 -15.11 15.10 -41.22
CA SER A 38 -15.41 16.12 -40.21
C SER A 38 -16.15 17.40 -40.66
N ALA A 39 -17.49 17.38 -40.62
CA ALA A 39 -18.26 18.07 -39.57
C ALA A 39 -19.77 18.06 -39.84
N VAL A 40 -20.55 17.47 -38.94
CA VAL A 40 -21.96 17.86 -38.71
C VAL A 40 -22.22 17.86 -37.21
N LEU A 41 -22.60 19.01 -36.68
CA LEU A 41 -23.21 19.15 -35.36
C LEU A 41 -24.68 18.71 -35.47
N GLY A 42 -25.07 17.68 -34.72
CA GLY A 42 -26.44 17.18 -34.69
C GLY A 42 -26.66 16.34 -33.43
N ASN A 43 -27.69 16.68 -32.65
CA ASN A 43 -27.91 16.12 -31.31
C ASN A 43 -28.42 14.67 -31.31
N ALA A 44 -28.18 13.99 -30.18
CA ALA A 44 -28.58 12.61 -29.82
C ALA A 44 -27.81 11.51 -30.59
N VAL A 45 -27.30 10.43 -29.99
CA VAL A 45 -27.51 9.75 -28.68
C VAL A 45 -26.09 9.38 -28.17
N VAL A 46 -25.71 9.45 -26.89
CA VAL A 46 -26.01 8.51 -25.79
C VAL A 46 -26.00 9.22 -24.43
N ALA A 47 -26.84 8.73 -23.51
CA ALA A 47 -26.96 9.19 -22.13
C ALA A 47 -25.67 9.04 -21.30
N ASP A 48 -25.63 9.80 -20.20
CA ASP A 48 -24.78 9.71 -19.02
C ASP A 48 -24.00 8.39 -18.84
N ALA A 49 -22.88 8.30 -19.56
CA ALA A 49 -21.80 7.36 -19.27
C ALA A 49 -20.66 8.17 -18.67
N ALA A 50 -20.80 8.48 -17.37
CA ALA A 50 -19.69 9.01 -16.57
C ALA A 50 -18.42 8.22 -16.91
N VAL A 51 -17.40 8.92 -17.44
CA VAL A 51 -16.15 8.33 -17.91
C VAL A 51 -15.60 7.46 -16.79
N ILE A 52 -15.67 6.13 -16.97
CA ILE A 52 -15.02 5.18 -16.07
C ILE A 52 -13.53 5.49 -16.23
N SER A 53 -12.98 6.19 -15.24
CA SER A 53 -11.62 6.68 -15.31
C SER A 53 -10.68 5.50 -15.44
N VAL A 54 -9.63 5.65 -16.25
CA VAL A 54 -8.69 4.59 -16.64
C VAL A 54 -7.96 3.89 -15.47
N ASN A 55 -8.17 4.39 -14.26
CA ASN A 55 -7.69 3.87 -12.98
C ASN A 55 -8.74 3.10 -12.15
N THR A 56 -9.94 2.86 -12.67
CA THR A 56 -11.01 2.13 -11.95
C THR A 56 -10.68 0.66 -11.81
N VAL A 57 -10.61 0.19 -10.56
CA VAL A 57 -10.31 -1.20 -10.16
C VAL A 57 -11.58 -2.05 -10.16
N VAL A 58 -12.63 -1.56 -9.48
CA VAL A 58 -13.95 -2.17 -9.36
C VAL A 58 -15.02 -1.08 -9.20
N ASP A 59 -16.24 -1.36 -9.66
CA ASP A 59 -17.37 -0.43 -9.66
C ASP A 59 -18.63 -1.13 -9.16
N ALA A 60 -19.14 -0.72 -7.99
CA ALA A 60 -20.28 -1.32 -7.32
C ALA A 60 -21.63 -0.69 -7.71
N LYS A 61 -21.70 0.02 -8.86
CA LYS A 61 -22.94 0.62 -9.38
C LYS A 61 -24.12 -0.35 -9.50
N ASN A 62 -23.86 -1.62 -9.80
CA ASN A 62 -24.86 -2.66 -10.06
C ASN A 62 -24.91 -3.71 -8.95
N GLY A 63 -24.44 -3.39 -7.73
CA GLY A 63 -24.29 -4.34 -6.63
C GLY A 63 -22.83 -4.64 -6.33
N ASN A 64 -22.57 -5.74 -5.61
CA ASN A 64 -21.24 -6.07 -5.11
C ASN A 64 -20.25 -6.36 -6.26
N ALA A 65 -19.04 -5.79 -6.18
CA ALA A 65 -17.95 -5.99 -7.10
C ALA A 65 -16.71 -6.52 -6.37
N ASP A 66 -16.33 -7.77 -6.66
CA ASP A 66 -15.23 -8.48 -6.01
C ASP A 66 -13.87 -8.18 -6.68
N LEU A 67 -12.80 -8.14 -5.88
CA LEU A 67 -11.44 -8.28 -6.38
C LEU A 67 -11.08 -9.76 -6.52
N VAL A 68 -10.40 -10.10 -7.61
CA VAL A 68 -9.89 -11.46 -7.86
C VAL A 68 -8.58 -11.67 -7.10
N GLN A 69 -8.47 -12.75 -6.34
CA GLN A 69 -7.21 -13.10 -5.66
C GLN A 69 -6.06 -13.30 -6.64
N GLY A 70 -4.87 -12.83 -6.26
CA GLY A 70 -3.65 -12.84 -7.07
C GLY A 70 -3.62 -11.86 -8.24
N LYS A 71 -4.75 -11.20 -8.60
CA LYS A 71 -4.80 -10.28 -9.74
C LYS A 71 -4.13 -8.95 -9.42
N PHE A 72 -3.21 -8.53 -10.29
CA PHE A 72 -2.63 -7.20 -10.28
C PHE A 72 -3.54 -6.19 -10.98
N TYR A 73 -4.02 -5.19 -10.24
CA TYR A 73 -4.72 -4.03 -10.75
C TYR A 73 -3.72 -2.87 -10.83
N LYS A 74 -3.21 -2.62 -12.04
CA LYS A 74 -2.11 -1.67 -12.33
C LYS A 74 -2.61 -0.21 -12.30
N SER A 75 -1.78 0.71 -11.80
CA SER A 75 -2.01 2.16 -11.96
C SER A 75 -1.79 2.59 -13.43
N PRO A 76 -2.28 3.77 -13.86
CA PRO A 76 -2.14 4.21 -15.26
C PRO A 76 -0.69 4.27 -15.79
N SER A 77 0.27 4.76 -15.01
CA SER A 77 1.71 4.72 -15.30
C SER A 77 2.34 3.32 -15.22
N GLN A 78 1.62 2.37 -14.62
CA GLN A 78 2.05 1.02 -14.26
C GLN A 78 3.29 0.99 -13.34
N ASN A 79 3.47 2.03 -12.52
CA ASN A 79 4.50 2.06 -11.48
C ASN A 79 4.00 1.49 -10.14
N TYR A 80 2.69 1.25 -10.02
CA TYR A 80 2.05 0.64 -8.84
C TYR A 80 1.03 -0.43 -9.23
N VAL A 81 0.80 -1.38 -8.33
CA VAL A 81 -0.30 -2.36 -8.40
C VAL A 81 -1.01 -2.49 -7.06
N LEU A 82 -2.34 -2.60 -7.11
CA LEU A 82 -3.15 -3.16 -6.02
C LEU A 82 -3.30 -4.66 -6.26
N VAL A 83 -3.18 -5.47 -5.21
CA VAL A 83 -3.43 -6.92 -5.25
C VAL A 83 -4.13 -7.38 -3.98
N PHE A 84 -5.17 -8.19 -4.13
CA PHE A 84 -5.71 -9.02 -3.05
C PHE A 84 -4.99 -10.37 -3.12
N GLN A 85 -4.16 -10.68 -2.14
CA GLN A 85 -3.21 -11.78 -2.15
C GLN A 85 -3.83 -13.09 -1.66
N ASN A 86 -3.14 -14.20 -1.90
CA ASN A 86 -3.61 -15.54 -1.54
C ASN A 86 -3.53 -15.81 -0.02
N ASP A 87 -2.73 -15.03 0.72
CA ASP A 87 -2.69 -15.01 2.18
C ASP A 87 -3.84 -14.20 2.81
N GLY A 88 -4.71 -13.61 1.97
CA GLY A 88 -5.83 -12.78 2.39
C GLY A 88 -5.51 -11.31 2.61
N ASN A 89 -4.30 -10.83 2.27
CA ASN A 89 -3.92 -9.43 2.41
C ASN A 89 -4.31 -8.59 1.18
N LEU A 90 -4.82 -7.38 1.38
CA LEU A 90 -4.93 -6.37 0.31
C LEU A 90 -3.75 -5.39 0.40
N VAL A 91 -2.94 -5.30 -0.65
CA VAL A 91 -1.66 -4.56 -0.62
C VAL A 91 -1.45 -3.74 -1.90
N ILE A 92 -0.91 -2.53 -1.73
CA ILE A 92 -0.37 -1.72 -2.83
C ILE A 92 1.14 -1.91 -2.85
N TYR A 93 1.69 -2.27 -4.01
CA TYR A 93 3.12 -2.38 -4.25
C TYR A 93 3.60 -1.38 -5.31
N HIS A 94 4.86 -0.95 -5.21
CA HIS A 94 5.62 -0.55 -6.38
C HIS A 94 5.74 -1.71 -7.38
N TYR A 95 5.62 -1.39 -8.66
CA TYR A 95 5.56 -2.35 -9.74
C TYR A 95 6.62 -2.11 -10.81
N ASN A 96 7.28 -3.19 -11.23
CA ASN A 96 8.22 -3.18 -12.34
C ASN A 96 7.55 -3.78 -13.57
N LYS A 97 7.05 -2.91 -14.46
CA LYS A 97 6.39 -3.28 -15.72
C LYS A 97 7.27 -4.00 -16.74
N THR A 98 8.60 -3.95 -16.60
CA THR A 98 9.54 -4.68 -17.46
C THR A 98 9.72 -6.13 -17.01
N THR A 99 9.59 -6.41 -15.71
CA THR A 99 9.71 -7.77 -15.15
C THR A 99 8.37 -8.38 -14.72
N ASP A 100 7.28 -7.64 -14.89
CA ASP A 100 5.90 -7.94 -14.47
C ASP A 100 5.77 -8.25 -12.96
N LYS A 101 6.63 -7.66 -12.12
CA LYS A 101 6.74 -7.96 -10.67
C LYS A 101 6.40 -6.78 -9.76
N ALA A 102 5.55 -7.07 -8.77
CA ALA A 102 5.46 -6.30 -7.53
C ALA A 102 6.72 -6.54 -6.67
N TYR A 103 7.31 -5.50 -6.08
CA TYR A 103 8.62 -5.65 -5.40
C TYR A 103 8.80 -4.89 -4.07
N SER A 104 7.98 -3.88 -3.77
CA SER A 104 8.01 -3.18 -2.47
C SER A 104 6.60 -2.76 -2.09
N PRO A 105 6.04 -3.22 -0.95
CA PRO A 105 4.76 -2.71 -0.49
C PRO A 105 4.91 -1.24 -0.08
N ILE A 106 3.82 -0.49 -0.16
CA ILE A 106 3.70 0.89 0.31
C ILE A 106 2.46 1.14 1.18
N TRP A 107 1.46 0.27 1.07
CA TRP A 107 0.27 0.25 1.90
C TRP A 107 -0.27 -1.18 1.96
N SER A 108 -0.85 -1.57 3.09
CA SER A 108 -1.47 -2.88 3.29
C SER A 108 -2.68 -2.74 4.22
N SER A 109 -3.70 -3.57 3.99
CA SER A 109 -4.83 -3.77 4.92
C SER A 109 -4.45 -4.54 6.19
N GLN A 110 -3.24 -5.10 6.24
CA GLN A 110 -2.70 -5.89 7.35
C GLN A 110 -3.56 -7.11 7.68
N THR A 111 -4.04 -7.81 6.63
CA THR A 111 -4.90 -9.00 6.75
C THR A 111 -4.19 -10.31 6.38
N GLU A 112 -2.87 -10.29 6.19
CA GLU A 112 -2.06 -11.49 5.92
C GLU A 112 -2.30 -12.59 6.97
N ASN A 113 -2.62 -13.80 6.50
CA ASN A 113 -2.87 -15.00 7.29
C ASN A 113 -4.03 -14.89 8.31
N ARG A 114 -4.87 -13.85 8.23
CA ARG A 114 -6.09 -13.70 9.07
C ARG A 114 -7.31 -14.44 8.51
N GLY A 115 -7.10 -15.22 7.44
CA GLY A 115 -8.11 -16.06 6.78
C GLY A 115 -8.97 -15.30 5.74
N GLY A 116 -8.49 -14.17 5.21
CA GLY A 116 -9.21 -13.42 4.18
C GLY A 116 -9.34 -14.21 2.88
N THR A 117 -10.57 -14.43 2.40
CA THR A 117 -10.86 -15.20 1.18
C THR A 117 -11.66 -14.40 0.14
N LYS A 118 -12.29 -13.29 0.53
CA LYS A 118 -13.07 -12.42 -0.38
C LYS A 118 -12.79 -10.96 -0.05
N CYS A 119 -12.45 -10.17 -1.06
CA CYS A 119 -12.32 -8.71 -0.98
C CYS A 119 -13.34 -8.08 -1.94
N VAL A 120 -14.23 -7.22 -1.43
CA VAL A 120 -15.44 -6.80 -2.14
C VAL A 120 -15.78 -5.34 -1.88
N LEU A 121 -16.04 -4.58 -2.95
CA LEU A 121 -16.73 -3.30 -2.86
C LEU A 121 -18.23 -3.58 -2.94
N GLN A 122 -18.93 -3.36 -1.83
CA GLN A 122 -20.34 -3.69 -1.68
C GLN A 122 -21.22 -2.59 -2.29
N GLY A 123 -22.41 -2.98 -2.75
CA GLY A 123 -23.39 -2.04 -3.33
C GLY A 123 -23.91 -0.98 -2.35
N ASP A 124 -23.67 -1.17 -1.04
CA ASP A 124 -23.96 -0.18 -0.01
C ASP A 124 -22.88 0.93 0.10
N GLY A 125 -21.72 0.76 -0.54
CA GLY A 125 -20.57 1.67 -0.50
C GLY A 125 -19.40 1.20 0.35
N ASN A 126 -19.54 0.13 1.14
CA ASN A 126 -18.46 -0.36 2.00
C ASN A 126 -17.47 -1.24 1.23
N PHE A 127 -16.18 -1.14 1.54
CA PHE A 127 -15.16 -2.03 0.97
C PHE A 127 -14.61 -2.93 2.07
N VAL A 128 -14.71 -4.24 1.88
CA VAL A 128 -14.62 -5.21 2.97
C VAL A 128 -13.79 -6.42 2.56
N ILE A 129 -12.97 -6.93 3.48
CA ILE A 129 -12.33 -8.24 3.40
C ILE A 129 -13.06 -9.20 4.35
N TYR A 130 -13.48 -10.34 3.83
CA TYR A 130 -14.21 -11.39 4.53
C TYR A 130 -13.42 -12.70 4.58
N ARG A 131 -13.61 -13.43 5.68
CA ARG A 131 -13.25 -14.84 5.84
C ARG A 131 -14.27 -15.77 5.16
N SER A 132 -13.90 -17.04 5.02
CA SER A 132 -14.77 -18.11 4.50
C SER A 132 -16.00 -18.38 5.38
N ASP A 133 -15.92 -18.08 6.68
CA ASP A 133 -17.03 -18.12 7.64
C ASP A 133 -17.98 -16.90 7.56
N GLY A 134 -17.75 -16.00 6.60
CA GLY A 134 -18.56 -14.78 6.39
C GLY A 134 -18.25 -13.63 7.36
N LYS A 135 -17.29 -13.78 8.27
CA LYS A 135 -16.89 -12.68 9.18
C LYS A 135 -16.01 -11.65 8.46
N PRO A 136 -16.28 -10.33 8.61
CA PRO A 136 -15.39 -9.31 8.11
C PRO A 136 -14.13 -9.22 8.99
N ILE A 137 -12.97 -9.03 8.37
CA ILE A 137 -11.68 -8.85 9.07
C ILE A 137 -11.01 -7.49 8.82
N TRP A 138 -11.52 -6.73 7.86
CA TRP A 138 -11.12 -5.36 7.57
C TRP A 138 -12.22 -4.67 6.77
N ASN A 139 -12.51 -3.40 7.01
CA ASN A 139 -13.37 -2.59 6.15
C ASN A 139 -13.10 -1.09 6.21
N THR A 140 -13.59 -0.37 5.21
CA THR A 140 -13.42 1.10 5.09
C THR A 140 -14.47 1.92 5.84
N GLN A 141 -15.48 1.28 6.45
CA GLN A 141 -16.62 1.93 7.12
C GLN A 141 -17.39 2.93 6.24
N THR A 142 -17.43 2.69 4.93
CA THR A 142 -18.11 3.56 3.94
C THR A 142 -19.53 3.06 3.60
N ASN A 143 -20.13 2.25 4.46
CA ASN A 143 -21.51 1.79 4.31
C ASN A 143 -22.50 2.97 4.25
N GLY A 144 -23.51 2.86 3.38
CA GLY A 144 -24.45 3.92 3.05
C GLY A 144 -23.97 4.87 1.94
N LYS A 145 -22.71 4.79 1.48
CA LYS A 145 -22.17 5.60 0.38
C LYS A 145 -22.32 4.90 -0.98
N LYS A 146 -23.57 4.58 -1.34
CA LYS A 146 -23.95 3.78 -2.52
C LYS A 146 -23.39 4.31 -3.86
N GLY A 147 -23.38 3.46 -4.88
CA GLY A 147 -22.85 3.82 -6.21
C GLY A 147 -21.34 4.07 -6.20
N ALA A 148 -20.63 3.42 -5.26
CA ALA A 148 -19.20 3.56 -5.06
C ALA A 148 -18.38 2.86 -6.15
N TYR A 149 -17.20 3.39 -6.41
CA TYR A 149 -16.17 2.77 -7.24
C TYR A 149 -14.79 2.98 -6.59
N LEU A 150 -13.89 2.02 -6.81
CA LEU A 150 -12.52 2.05 -6.29
C LEU A 150 -11.55 2.39 -7.43
N THR A 151 -10.63 3.31 -7.19
CA THR A 151 -9.56 3.68 -8.14
C THR A 151 -8.17 3.50 -7.54
N ILE A 152 -7.14 3.35 -8.40
CA ILE A 152 -5.71 3.37 -8.02
C ILE A 152 -4.92 4.47 -8.78
N SER A 153 -4.31 5.42 -8.07
CA SER A 153 -3.58 6.53 -8.68
C SER A 153 -2.10 6.24 -8.97
N ASP A 154 -1.45 7.14 -9.71
CA ASP A 154 -0.02 7.08 -10.00
C ASP A 154 0.89 7.57 -8.87
N GLU A 155 0.30 7.95 -7.74
CA GLU A 155 0.99 8.20 -6.47
C GLU A 155 0.81 7.02 -5.49
N GLY A 156 0.36 5.86 -5.98
CA GLY A 156 0.20 4.65 -5.16
C GLY A 156 -0.95 4.73 -4.15
N GLU A 157 -1.99 5.52 -4.43
CA GLU A 157 -3.15 5.70 -3.56
C GLU A 157 -4.37 4.94 -4.10
N ILE A 158 -5.12 4.25 -3.24
CA ILE A 158 -6.47 3.80 -3.57
C ILE A 158 -7.52 4.68 -2.93
N LYS A 159 -8.58 5.00 -3.68
CA LYS A 159 -9.70 5.83 -3.24
C LYS A 159 -11.02 5.12 -3.49
N ILE A 160 -11.98 5.31 -2.57
CA ILE A 160 -13.39 4.95 -2.77
C ILE A 160 -14.18 6.23 -2.96
N THR A 161 -14.72 6.42 -4.15
CA THR A 161 -15.54 7.59 -4.50
C THR A 161 -16.99 7.16 -4.71
N SER A 162 -17.94 7.88 -4.10
CA SER A 162 -19.37 7.57 -4.17
C SER A 162 -20.10 8.57 -5.07
N ARG A 163 -20.65 8.08 -6.19
CA ARG A 163 -21.44 8.91 -7.11
C ARG A 163 -22.65 9.52 -6.41
N ASN A 164 -23.35 8.71 -5.61
CA ASN A 164 -24.56 9.10 -4.87
C ASN A 164 -24.25 9.96 -3.63
N TYR A 165 -22.98 10.32 -3.41
CA TYR A 165 -22.54 11.24 -2.36
C TYR A 165 -21.70 12.37 -2.98
N ASN A 166 -22.26 13.02 -4.02
CA ASN A 166 -21.69 14.15 -4.75
C ASN A 166 -20.27 13.90 -5.30
N TYR A 167 -19.97 12.67 -5.74
CA TYR A 167 -18.63 12.25 -6.19
C TYR A 167 -17.52 12.49 -5.15
N ALA A 168 -17.87 12.54 -3.86
CA ALA A 168 -16.87 12.69 -2.81
C ALA A 168 -16.02 11.42 -2.65
N THR A 169 -14.72 11.59 -2.42
CA THR A 169 -13.87 10.52 -1.90
C THR A 169 -14.27 10.26 -0.45
N THR A 170 -14.82 9.07 -0.22
CA THR A 170 -15.35 8.62 1.08
C THR A 170 -14.31 7.90 1.92
N TRP A 171 -13.27 7.35 1.28
CA TRP A 171 -12.11 6.74 1.95
C TRP A 171 -10.88 6.80 1.02
N SER A 172 -9.68 6.88 1.62
CA SER A 172 -8.38 6.89 0.94
C SER A 172 -7.33 6.13 1.76
N SER A 173 -6.46 5.38 1.08
CA SER A 173 -5.33 4.68 1.72
C SER A 173 -4.26 5.60 2.31
N LYS A 174 -4.10 6.83 1.79
CA LYS A 174 -3.18 7.83 2.37
C LYS A 174 -3.63 8.33 3.73
N ASN A 175 -4.94 8.37 3.96
CA ASN A 175 -5.53 8.87 5.21
C ASN A 175 -5.83 7.76 6.22
N ASN A 176 -5.63 6.49 5.84
CA ASN A 176 -5.89 5.33 6.69
C ASN A 176 -4.83 4.24 6.42
N HIS A 177 -3.79 4.22 7.26
CA HIS A 177 -2.75 3.20 7.26
C HIS A 177 -3.25 1.92 7.96
N GLY A 178 -4.21 1.24 7.33
CA GLY A 178 -4.40 -0.20 7.53
C GLY A 178 -5.05 -0.66 8.84
N TYR A 179 -6.00 0.07 9.44
CA TYR A 179 -6.98 -0.58 10.35
C TYR A 179 -8.31 0.16 10.58
N SER A 180 -9.41 -0.55 10.36
CA SER A 180 -10.75 -0.38 10.95
C SER A 180 -11.52 -1.70 10.70
N ILE A 181 -12.20 -2.36 11.63
CA ILE A 181 -12.66 -2.03 13.00
C ILE A 181 -12.76 -3.31 13.84
N ASN A 182 -12.70 -3.15 15.17
CA ASN A 182 -13.18 -4.05 16.23
C ASN A 182 -12.56 -5.46 16.32
N GLN A 183 -12.13 -5.83 17.53
CA GLN A 183 -11.39 -7.05 17.81
C GLN A 183 -12.22 -8.33 17.68
N GLY A 184 -11.60 -9.37 17.12
CA GLY A 184 -11.91 -10.78 17.45
C GLY A 184 -12.06 -11.73 16.23
N PRO A 185 -11.57 -12.98 16.32
CA PRO A 185 -10.78 -13.58 17.40
C PRO A 185 -9.27 -13.40 17.15
N ILE A 186 -8.56 -13.05 18.22
CA ILE A 186 -7.14 -13.41 18.41
C ILE A 186 -7.08 -14.96 18.47
N ILE A 187 -5.91 -15.59 18.33
CA ILE A 187 -5.74 -16.93 18.93
C ILE A 187 -5.77 -16.71 20.45
N THR A 188 -6.97 -16.62 21.04
CA THR A 188 -7.19 -16.15 22.43
C THR A 188 -6.64 -17.10 23.50
N ASP A 189 -6.34 -18.33 23.10
CA ASP A 189 -5.47 -19.26 23.83
C ASP A 189 -4.54 -19.92 22.80
N PRO A 190 -3.30 -19.44 22.65
CA PRO A 190 -2.27 -20.21 21.98
C PRO A 190 -1.95 -21.41 22.87
N VAL A 191 -2.03 -22.63 22.33
CA VAL A 191 -1.72 -23.85 23.09
C VAL A 191 -0.31 -23.73 23.67
N ASP A 192 -0.21 -23.87 24.99
CA ASP A 192 0.99 -23.65 25.81
C ASP A 192 1.69 -22.28 25.62
N GLY A 193 1.03 -21.30 24.99
CA GLY A 193 1.56 -19.97 24.70
C GLY A 193 2.29 -19.81 23.36
N GLN A 194 2.27 -20.82 22.48
CA GLN A 194 2.92 -20.75 21.17
C GLN A 194 2.18 -19.80 20.19
N LEU A 195 2.78 -18.67 19.81
CA LEU A 195 2.16 -17.65 18.95
C LEU A 195 2.32 -17.94 17.45
N SER A 196 3.42 -18.59 17.07
CA SER A 196 3.75 -19.03 15.70
C SER A 196 4.89 -20.07 15.75
N PRO A 197 5.30 -20.69 14.63
CA PRO A 197 6.34 -21.73 14.64
C PRO A 197 7.67 -21.36 15.31
N HIS A 198 8.07 -20.09 15.27
CA HIS A 198 9.35 -19.61 15.85
C HIS A 198 9.18 -18.68 17.06
N PHE A 199 7.95 -18.36 17.49
CA PHE A 199 7.71 -17.39 18.56
C PHE A 199 6.66 -17.87 19.58
N HIS A 200 6.98 -17.71 20.86
CA HIS A 200 6.15 -18.05 22.01
C HIS A 200 5.94 -16.81 22.89
N SER A 201 4.72 -16.62 23.41
CA SER A 201 4.32 -15.47 24.23
C SER A 201 5.28 -15.11 25.37
N ARG A 202 5.91 -16.09 26.01
CA ARG A 202 6.88 -15.88 27.09
C ARG A 202 8.13 -15.09 26.67
N GLU A 203 8.51 -15.16 25.38
CA GLU A 203 9.66 -14.41 24.83
C GLU A 203 9.35 -12.92 24.71
N PHE A 204 8.07 -12.56 24.79
CA PHE A 204 7.59 -11.17 24.78
C PHE A 204 7.10 -10.71 26.15
N ALA A 205 7.24 -11.51 27.21
CA ALA A 205 6.87 -11.09 28.56
C ALA A 205 7.80 -9.96 29.04
N CYS A 206 7.30 -9.09 29.92
CA CYS A 206 8.15 -8.08 30.57
C CYS A 206 8.99 -8.74 31.67
N ASP A 207 10.20 -8.22 31.93
CA ASP A 207 11.12 -8.73 32.97
C ASP A 207 10.50 -8.78 34.39
N CYS A 208 9.47 -7.98 34.66
CA CYS A 208 8.71 -8.04 35.91
C CYS A 208 7.72 -9.23 36.02
N GLY A 209 7.61 -10.05 34.98
CA GLY A 209 6.66 -11.16 34.87
C GLY A 209 5.29 -10.77 34.30
N ASN A 210 4.99 -9.47 34.14
CA ASN A 210 3.73 -9.05 33.53
C ASN A 210 3.69 -9.39 32.03
N THR A 211 2.56 -9.95 31.60
CA THR A 211 2.29 -10.33 30.21
C THR A 211 1.20 -9.47 29.61
N HIS A 212 1.24 -9.27 28.29
CA HIS A 212 0.19 -8.61 27.53
C HIS A 212 -0.10 -9.38 26.25
N THR A 213 -1.27 -9.16 25.65
CA THR A 213 -1.56 -9.67 24.30
C THR A 213 -0.59 -9.01 23.31
N ILE A 214 0.13 -9.81 22.54
CA ILE A 214 1.01 -9.32 21.48
C ILE A 214 0.22 -9.25 20.17
N ASP A 215 0.40 -8.19 19.39
CA ASP A 215 -0.32 -8.03 18.13
C ASP A 215 0.09 -9.14 17.13
N GLN A 216 -0.89 -9.89 16.63
CA GLN A 216 -0.64 -10.97 15.68
C GLN A 216 0.05 -10.49 14.40
N ASN A 217 -0.11 -9.21 14.01
CA ASN A 217 0.60 -8.63 12.87
C ASN A 217 2.11 -8.50 13.14
N LEU A 218 2.51 -8.17 14.38
CA LEU A 218 3.93 -8.17 14.78
C LEU A 218 4.51 -9.58 14.61
N ILE A 219 3.84 -10.59 15.16
CA ILE A 219 4.25 -12.00 15.04
C ILE A 219 4.32 -12.45 13.57
N ASN A 220 3.27 -12.17 12.78
CA ASN A 220 3.22 -12.54 11.36
C ASN A 220 4.34 -11.87 10.54
N LYS A 221 4.74 -10.65 10.89
CA LYS A 221 5.85 -9.94 10.22
C LYS A 221 7.22 -10.41 10.69
N LEU A 222 7.37 -10.82 11.95
CA LEU A 222 8.59 -11.46 12.46
C LEU A 222 8.83 -12.83 11.80
N GLU A 223 7.78 -13.63 11.53
CA GLU A 223 7.87 -14.87 10.74
C GLU A 223 8.27 -14.62 9.27
N GLN A 224 7.71 -13.57 8.65
CA GLN A 224 8.15 -13.12 7.32
C GLN A 224 9.62 -12.67 7.33
N LEU A 225 10.08 -12.03 8.41
CA LEU A 225 11.46 -11.58 8.57
C LEU A 225 12.42 -12.76 8.72
N TYR A 226 12.09 -13.73 9.57
CA TYR A 226 12.81 -14.99 9.72
C TYR A 226 13.00 -15.68 8.36
N THR A 227 11.93 -15.77 7.58
CA THR A 227 11.95 -16.39 6.24
C THR A 227 12.77 -15.56 5.24
N LYS A 228 12.53 -14.25 5.16
CA LYS A 228 13.16 -13.34 4.17
C LYS A 228 14.67 -13.21 4.36
N LEU A 229 15.14 -13.28 5.60
CA LEU A 229 16.57 -13.25 5.96
C LEU A 229 17.21 -14.64 6.04
N ASN A 230 16.45 -15.72 5.81
CA ASN A 230 16.89 -17.11 5.97
C ASN A 230 17.52 -17.37 7.36
N CYS A 231 16.89 -16.85 8.42
CA CYS A 231 17.42 -16.90 9.78
C CYS A 231 17.58 -18.33 10.30
N SER A 232 18.54 -18.58 11.20
CA SER A 232 18.52 -19.76 12.09
C SER A 232 17.58 -19.54 13.27
N LYS A 233 17.56 -18.32 13.80
CA LYS A 233 16.72 -17.85 14.91
C LYS A 233 16.58 -16.34 14.86
N ILE A 234 15.51 -15.84 15.47
CA ILE A 234 15.37 -14.45 15.90
C ILE A 234 15.22 -14.51 17.42
N ILE A 235 16.02 -13.74 18.15
CA ILE A 235 15.91 -13.63 19.61
C ILE A 235 15.15 -12.35 19.91
N VAL A 236 14.10 -12.44 20.72
CA VAL A 236 13.41 -11.27 21.30
C VAL A 236 14.17 -10.85 22.54
N ASN A 237 14.75 -9.65 22.53
CA ASN A 237 15.45 -9.06 23.68
C ASN A 237 14.49 -8.27 24.58
N SER A 238 13.44 -7.67 24.01
CA SER A 238 12.40 -6.94 24.75
C SER A 238 11.10 -6.95 23.95
N GLY A 239 10.06 -7.62 24.46
CA GLY A 239 8.72 -7.62 23.87
C GLY A 239 7.82 -6.58 24.52
N TYR A 240 6.74 -7.02 25.16
CA TYR A 240 5.91 -6.15 26.00
C TYR A 240 6.72 -5.59 27.17
N ARG A 241 6.49 -4.31 27.49
CA ARG A 241 6.99 -3.68 28.71
C ARG A 241 5.80 -3.19 29.53
N ASP A 242 5.73 -3.55 30.81
CA ASP A 242 4.81 -2.89 31.74
C ASP A 242 5.09 -1.37 31.72
N PRO A 243 4.08 -0.48 31.74
CA PRO A 243 4.31 0.96 31.69
C PRO A 243 5.30 1.49 32.74
N ASN A 244 5.31 0.91 33.95
CA ASN A 244 6.26 1.30 34.99
C ASN A 244 7.68 0.83 34.66
N CYS A 245 7.82 -0.38 34.13
CA CYS A 245 9.10 -0.92 33.67
C CYS A 245 9.64 -0.16 32.45
N SER A 246 8.78 0.27 31.51
CA SER A 246 9.22 1.05 30.35
C SER A 246 9.81 2.40 30.80
N VAL A 247 9.12 3.13 31.68
CA VAL A 247 9.64 4.40 32.23
C VAL A 247 10.95 4.22 33.00
N ALA A 248 11.10 3.11 33.75
CA ALA A 248 12.33 2.83 34.50
C ALA A 248 13.58 2.69 33.61
N VAL A 249 13.42 2.31 32.33
CA VAL A 249 14.51 2.21 31.34
C VAL A 249 14.58 3.41 30.38
N GLY A 250 13.81 4.49 30.65
CA GLY A 250 13.77 5.69 29.81
C GLY A 250 12.78 5.63 28.64
N GLY A 251 11.93 4.60 28.60
CA GLY A 251 10.79 4.48 27.69
C GLY A 251 9.58 5.32 28.11
N GLY A 252 8.46 5.12 27.40
CA GLY A 252 7.23 5.87 27.63
C GLY A 252 6.21 5.12 28.48
N TYR A 253 5.31 5.85 29.15
CA TYR A 253 4.12 5.26 29.77
C TYR A 253 3.11 4.73 28.72
N ASP A 254 3.23 5.22 27.47
CA ASP A 254 2.33 4.94 26.35
C ASP A 254 3.18 4.81 25.06
N ASP A 255 3.89 3.70 24.93
CA ASP A 255 4.77 3.38 23.81
C ASP A 255 4.39 2.05 23.12
N ALA A 256 5.15 1.64 22.10
CA ALA A 256 4.77 0.49 21.27
C ALA A 256 4.97 -0.84 22.00
N HIS A 257 5.91 -0.91 22.97
CA HIS A 257 6.07 -2.07 23.84
C HIS A 257 4.97 -2.13 24.88
N THR A 258 4.57 -1.01 25.48
CA THR A 258 3.49 -0.97 26.50
C THR A 258 2.11 -1.34 25.94
N ARG A 259 1.97 -1.46 24.61
CA ARG A 259 0.76 -1.87 23.91
C ARG A 259 0.84 -3.25 23.26
N GLY A 260 1.98 -3.95 23.38
CA GLY A 260 2.21 -5.23 22.69
C GLY A 260 2.35 -5.13 21.17
N LEU A 261 2.71 -3.95 20.65
CA LEU A 261 2.86 -3.66 19.21
C LEU A 261 4.32 -3.78 18.72
N ALA A 262 5.29 -3.84 19.63
CA ALA A 262 6.72 -3.81 19.34
C ALA A 262 7.50 -5.00 19.91
N ALA A 263 8.65 -5.27 19.29
CA ALA A 263 9.71 -6.10 19.83
C ALA A 263 11.09 -5.56 19.42
N ASP A 264 12.03 -5.54 20.37
CA ASP A 264 13.45 -5.33 20.12
C ASP A 264 14.09 -6.71 19.89
N VAL A 265 14.65 -6.96 18.71
CA VAL A 265 15.09 -8.29 18.28
C VAL A 265 16.51 -8.36 17.73
N VAL A 266 17.13 -9.54 17.78
CA VAL A 266 18.40 -9.85 17.12
C VAL A 266 18.22 -11.03 16.17
N CYS A 267 18.52 -10.83 14.89
CA CYS A 267 18.41 -11.87 13.86
C CYS A 267 19.75 -12.60 13.66
N TYR A 268 19.72 -13.92 13.46
CA TYR A 268 20.92 -14.74 13.25
C TYR A 268 20.87 -15.50 11.92
N ASP A 269 21.99 -15.56 11.19
CA ASP A 269 22.13 -16.34 9.95
C ASP A 269 22.18 -17.86 10.21
N LYS A 270 22.22 -18.68 9.15
CA LYS A 270 22.34 -20.15 9.28
C LYS A 270 23.66 -20.65 9.91
N ASN A 271 24.68 -19.81 9.97
CA ASN A 271 25.98 -20.12 10.58
C ASN A 271 26.04 -19.70 12.07
N GLY A 272 25.00 -19.01 12.57
CA GLY A 272 24.94 -18.48 13.94
C GLY A 272 25.54 -17.08 14.12
N ASN A 273 25.88 -16.38 13.04
CA ASN A 273 26.33 -14.98 13.11
C ASN A 273 25.15 -14.02 13.26
N VAL A 274 25.35 -12.89 13.95
CA VAL A 274 24.36 -11.81 14.00
C VAL A 274 24.25 -11.14 12.63
N ILE A 275 23.02 -11.04 12.11
CA ILE A 275 22.72 -10.31 10.88
C ILE A 275 22.78 -8.80 11.18
N PRO A 276 23.55 -7.99 10.43
CA PRO A 276 23.68 -6.55 10.70
C PRO A 276 22.33 -5.82 10.74
N CYS A 277 22.09 -4.96 11.73
CA CYS A 277 20.79 -4.31 11.92
C CYS A 277 20.31 -3.51 10.70
N LEU A 278 21.22 -2.93 9.89
CA LEU A 278 20.87 -2.29 8.61
C LEU A 278 20.28 -3.27 7.58
N THR A 279 20.80 -4.51 7.52
CA THR A 279 20.26 -5.59 6.68
C THR A 279 18.87 -6.01 7.16
N VAL A 280 18.67 -6.06 8.48
CA VAL A 280 17.37 -6.37 9.07
C VAL A 280 16.37 -5.23 8.80
N ALA A 281 16.77 -3.97 8.95
CA ALA A 281 15.94 -2.78 8.68
C ALA A 281 15.48 -2.73 7.21
N TRP A 282 16.40 -2.95 6.27
CA TRP A 282 16.10 -3.06 4.83
C TRP A 282 15.09 -4.17 4.52
N ALA A 283 15.19 -5.32 5.21
CA ALA A 283 14.26 -6.43 5.05
C ALA A 283 12.89 -6.14 5.68
N ALA A 284 12.87 -5.53 6.86
CA ALA A 284 11.69 -5.16 7.62
C ALA A 284 10.84 -4.10 6.91
N GLU A 285 11.45 -3.07 6.30
CA GLU A 285 10.72 -2.07 5.49
C GLU A 285 9.98 -2.75 4.32
N GLN A 286 10.60 -3.72 3.65
CA GLN A 286 9.96 -4.47 2.57
C GLN A 286 8.87 -5.44 3.03
N ILE A 287 8.85 -5.82 4.30
CA ILE A 287 7.76 -6.59 4.94
C ILE A 287 6.63 -5.65 5.41
N GLY A 288 6.88 -4.33 5.39
CA GLY A 288 5.94 -3.32 5.85
C GLY A 288 5.82 -3.29 7.37
N PHE A 289 6.93 -3.47 8.10
CA PHE A 289 7.02 -2.91 9.44
C PHE A 289 6.91 -1.38 9.35
N THR A 290 6.13 -0.78 10.24
CA THR A 290 5.84 0.66 10.24
C THR A 290 6.65 1.41 11.29
N GLY A 291 7.15 0.73 12.32
CA GLY A 291 8.21 1.22 13.19
C GLY A 291 9.49 0.41 13.02
N ILE A 292 10.62 1.09 12.77
CA ILE A 292 11.94 0.47 12.64
C ILE A 292 13.00 1.39 13.27
N GLY A 293 13.66 0.94 14.34
CA GLY A 293 14.72 1.68 15.02
C GLY A 293 16.05 0.91 15.05
N LEU A 294 17.13 1.50 14.55
CA LEU A 294 18.47 0.90 14.68
C LEU A 294 18.96 1.01 16.13
N MET A 295 19.40 -0.11 16.73
CA MET A 295 19.89 -0.14 18.11
C MET A 295 21.37 -0.59 18.18
N TYR A 296 21.95 -0.52 19.38
CA TYR A 296 23.28 -1.07 19.67
C TYR A 296 23.27 -2.60 19.78
N GLY A 297 24.46 -3.22 19.72
CA GLY A 297 24.63 -4.66 19.92
C GLY A 297 24.09 -5.55 18.79
N GLY A 298 23.71 -4.96 17.65
CA GLY A 298 23.08 -5.69 16.53
C GLY A 298 21.57 -5.89 16.71
N ALA A 299 20.97 -5.37 17.78
CA ALA A 299 19.53 -5.34 17.95
C ALA A 299 18.86 -4.32 17.01
N ILE A 300 17.56 -4.51 16.80
CA ILE A 300 16.70 -3.61 16.04
C ILE A 300 15.31 -3.57 16.70
N HIS A 301 14.79 -2.36 16.88
CA HIS A 301 13.41 -2.13 17.28
C HIS A 301 12.49 -2.33 16.08
N LEU A 302 11.44 -3.13 16.23
CA LEU A 302 10.45 -3.39 15.19
C LEU A 302 9.04 -3.32 15.75
N ASP A 303 8.17 -2.52 15.12
CA ASP A 303 6.77 -2.43 15.52
C ASP A 303 5.79 -2.23 14.37
N VAL A 304 4.51 -2.43 14.68
CA VAL A 304 3.37 -2.37 13.75
C VAL A 304 2.45 -1.16 13.98
N ARG A 305 3.00 -0.03 14.44
CA ARG A 305 2.25 1.23 14.67
C ARG A 305 1.41 1.64 13.47
N THR A 306 0.19 2.09 13.74
CA THR A 306 -0.73 2.70 12.75
C THR A 306 -1.18 4.07 13.22
N THR A 307 -1.82 4.85 12.35
CA THR A 307 -2.42 6.14 12.73
C THR A 307 -3.59 6.00 13.71
N SER A 308 -4.12 4.80 13.91
CA SER A 308 -5.15 4.51 14.92
C SER A 308 -4.57 4.50 16.34
N ASN A 309 -3.29 4.16 16.48
CA ASN A 309 -2.60 4.05 17.77
C ASN A 309 -1.63 5.25 18.00
N TYR A 310 -1.06 5.81 16.93
CA TYR A 310 -0.05 6.89 17.01
C TYR A 310 -0.45 8.10 16.16
N LYS A 311 0.00 9.29 16.56
CA LYS A 311 -0.11 10.50 15.72
C LYS A 311 0.53 10.30 14.34
N ASN A 312 1.63 9.55 14.29
CA ASN A 312 2.30 9.12 13.06
C ASN A 312 2.28 7.59 12.97
N GLY A 313 1.57 7.02 11.99
CA GLY A 313 1.55 5.58 11.71
C GLY A 313 2.78 5.06 10.98
N HIS A 314 3.93 5.73 11.14
CA HIS A 314 5.22 5.40 10.54
C HIS A 314 6.33 6.07 11.34
N TRP A 315 7.41 5.35 11.65
CA TRP A 315 8.63 5.88 12.26
C TRP A 315 9.83 5.02 11.90
N PHE A 316 10.79 5.58 11.18
CA PHE A 316 12.09 4.95 10.93
C PHE A 316 13.17 5.84 11.56
N GLY A 317 14.04 5.26 12.37
CA GLY A 317 15.04 6.02 13.12
C GLY A 317 16.30 5.24 13.47
N ASP A 318 17.22 5.98 14.09
CA ASP A 318 18.47 5.48 14.63
C ASP A 318 18.57 5.89 16.10
N GLU A 319 18.50 4.92 17.01
CA GLU A 319 18.57 5.14 18.46
C GLU A 319 20.01 5.01 18.99
N ARG A 320 20.99 4.77 18.11
CA ARG A 320 22.40 4.73 18.48
C ARG A 320 22.84 6.16 18.80
N LYS A 321 23.11 6.43 20.09
CA LYS A 321 23.41 7.75 20.69
C LYS A 321 24.37 8.66 19.90
N GLU A 322 25.33 8.09 19.17
CA GLU A 322 26.30 8.84 18.34
C GLU A 322 25.69 9.40 17.04
N TYR A 323 24.63 8.77 16.52
CA TYR A 323 23.99 9.09 15.24
C TYR A 323 22.49 9.37 15.39
N LYS A 324 22.02 9.73 16.60
CA LYS A 324 20.59 9.76 16.92
C LYS A 324 19.82 10.58 15.88
N ASN A 325 19.03 9.88 15.07
CA ASN A 325 18.22 10.45 14.02
C ASN A 325 16.83 9.82 14.05
N ASP A 326 15.86 10.57 14.57
CA ASP A 326 14.48 10.10 14.69
C ASP A 326 13.72 10.09 13.33
N TYR A 327 14.39 10.44 12.22
CA TYR A 327 13.83 10.55 10.87
C TYR A 327 14.78 10.01 9.78
N ILE A 328 14.72 8.70 9.54
CA ILE A 328 15.23 8.05 8.34
C ILE A 328 14.09 7.96 7.31
N SER A 329 14.30 8.44 6.09
CA SER A 329 13.25 8.44 5.06
C SER A 329 12.97 7.06 4.46
N THR A 330 14.00 6.21 4.38
CA THR A 330 13.92 4.80 3.93
C THR A 330 15.22 4.07 4.23
N PHE A 331 15.13 2.78 4.55
CA PHE A 331 16.26 1.84 4.62
C PHE A 331 16.54 1.14 3.28
N LYS A 332 15.69 1.30 2.26
CA LYS A 332 15.86 0.70 0.91
C LYS A 332 17.21 0.99 0.26
N ASN A 333 17.82 2.14 0.55
CA ASN A 333 19.12 2.54 0.02
C ASN A 333 20.29 1.70 0.58
N TYR A 334 20.09 1.00 1.70
CA TYR A 334 21.06 0.12 2.34
C TYR A 334 20.91 -1.34 1.88
N VAL A 335 20.73 -1.55 0.57
CA VAL A 335 20.66 -2.89 -0.02
C VAL A 335 21.89 -3.68 0.42
N PRO A 336 21.73 -4.82 1.11
CA PRO A 336 22.87 -5.65 1.48
C PRO A 336 23.56 -6.09 0.20
N HIS A 337 24.85 -5.75 0.04
CA HIS A 337 25.66 -6.34 -1.01
C HIS A 337 25.62 -7.86 -0.82
N LYS A 338 25.21 -8.58 -1.87
CA LYS A 338 25.31 -10.04 -1.87
C LYS A 338 26.78 -10.41 -1.70
N ALA A 339 27.09 -11.05 -0.58
CA ALA A 339 28.28 -11.87 -0.43
C ALA A 339 28.12 -13.15 -1.27
#